data_AF-A2SUK7-F1
#
_entry.id   AF-A2SUK7-F1
#
_cell.length_a   1.000
_cell.length_b   1.000
_cell.length_c   1.000
_cell.angle_alpha   90.00
_cell.angle_beta   90.00
_cell.angle_gamma   90.00
#
_symmetry.space_group_name_H-M   'P 1'
#
loop_
_entity.id
_entity.type
_entity.pdbx_description
1 polymer ?
#
loop_
_entity_poly.entity_id
_entity_poly.type
_entity_poly.pdbx_seq_one_letter_code
_entity_poly.pdbx_strand_id
1 'polypeptide(L)' 'LQSSAEKKPTQGEVIAIGEGSRNSSGERVTLTVKAGDKVFYRQWAGTEIEHNNEKLIVMKESDILAVIK' A
#
# COMPACT_ATOMS: atom_id res chain seq x y z
N LEU A 1 6.54 -32.13 -3.02
CA LEU A 1 6.62 -31.34 -1.77
C LEU A 1 6.06 -29.97 -2.11
N GLN A 2 4.92 -29.60 -1.51
CA GLN A 2 4.22 -28.36 -1.85
C GLN A 2 5.15 -27.18 -1.58
N SER A 3 5.45 -26.40 -2.63
CA SER A 3 6.10 -25.11 -2.49
C SER A 3 5.27 -24.31 -1.49
N SER A 4 5.80 -24.14 -0.27
CA SER A 4 5.22 -23.20 0.67
C SER A 4 5.24 -21.87 -0.05
N ALA A 5 4.08 -21.47 -0.58
CA ALA A 5 3.89 -20.15 -1.13
C ALA A 5 4.21 -19.22 0.04
N GLU A 6 5.43 -18.68 0.04
CA GLU A 6 5.88 -17.67 0.99
C GLU A 6 4.83 -16.58 0.92
N LYS A 7 3.96 -16.55 1.94
CA LYS A 7 2.83 -15.66 1.96
C LYS A 7 3.43 -14.27 2.10
N LYS A 8 3.54 -13.53 0.99
CA LYS A 8 3.96 -12.12 1.01
C LYS A 8 3.16 -11.43 2.13
N PRO A 9 3.83 -10.64 2.99
CA PRO A 9 3.14 -9.95 4.08
C PRO A 9 1.99 -9.14 3.49
N THR A 10 0.77 -9.41 3.96
CA THR A 10 -0.45 -8.70 3.54
C THR A 10 -0.75 -7.52 4.46
N GLN A 11 0.19 -7.16 5.34
CA GLN A 11 0.10 -6.08 6.31
C GLN A 11 1.35 -5.21 6.19
N GLY A 12 1.18 -3.90 6.31
CA GLY A 12 2.27 -2.93 6.35
C GLY A 12 1.88 -1.66 7.07
N GLU A 13 2.87 -0.81 7.33
CA GLU A 13 2.67 0.54 7.84
C GLU A 13 2.84 1.53 6.70
N VAL A 14 1.95 2.51 6.61
CA VAL A 14 2.03 3.55 5.60
C VAL A 14 3.12 4.54 6.01
N ILE A 15 4.27 4.49 5.35
CA ILE A 15 5.37 5.42 5.62
C ILE A 15 5.21 6.77 4.91
N ALA A 16 4.54 6.78 3.76
CA ALA A 16 4.34 7.96 2.92
C ALA A 16 3.07 7.82 2.10
N ILE A 17 2.44 8.95 1.81
CA ILE A 17 1.28 9.03 0.92
C ILE A 17 1.56 10.02 -0.21
N GLY A 18 1.10 9.68 -1.42
CA GLY A 18 1.08 10.62 -2.54
C GLY A 18 0.02 11.70 -2.36
N GLU A 19 -0.04 12.64 -3.30
CA GLU A 19 -0.99 13.76 -3.28
C GLU A 19 -2.47 13.36 -3.50
N GLY A 20 -2.76 12.06 -3.55
CA GLY A 20 -4.06 11.49 -3.91
C GLY A 20 -4.25 11.31 -5.41
N SER A 21 -5.16 10.41 -5.80
CA SER A 21 -5.52 10.24 -7.21
C SER A 21 -6.37 11.43 -7.68
N ARG A 22 -6.17 11.89 -8.92
CA ARG A 22 -7.08 12.88 -9.52
C ARG A 22 -8.36 12.20 -10.02
N ASN A 23 -9.52 12.76 -9.70
CA ASN A 23 -10.78 12.35 -10.31
C ASN A 23 -10.89 12.89 -11.75
N SER A 24 -11.92 12.46 -12.49
CA SER A 24 -12.19 12.93 -13.87
C SER A 24 -12.46 14.43 -13.97
N SER A 25 -12.75 15.10 -12.86
CA SER A 25 -12.96 16.56 -12.77
C SER A 25 -11.66 17.33 -12.51
N GLY A 26 -10.53 16.65 -12.36
CA GLY A 26 -9.23 17.25 -12.06
C GLY A 26 -8.97 17.55 -10.58
N GLU A 27 -9.94 17.25 -9.71
CA GLU A 27 -9.82 17.43 -8.26
C GLU A 27 -9.04 16.26 -7.66
N ARG A 28 -8.24 16.55 -6.63
CA ARG A 28 -7.49 15.53 -5.89
C ARG A 28 -8.43 14.81 -4.92
N VAL A 29 -8.55 13.50 -5.06
CA VAL A 29 -9.26 12.65 -4.10
C VAL A 29 -8.37 12.51 -2.87
N THR A 30 -8.89 12.92 -1.72
CA THR A 30 -8.19 12.77 -0.45
C THR A 30 -8.10 11.29 -0.10
N LEU A 31 -6.89 10.82 0.20
CA LEU A 31 -6.65 9.45 0.65
C LEU A 31 -7.25 9.25 2.05
N THR A 32 -7.88 8.10 2.26
CA THR A 32 -8.44 7.69 3.55
C THR A 32 -7.35 7.28 4.54
N VAL A 33 -6.19 6.87 4.01
CA VAL A 33 -5.02 6.45 4.77
C VAL A 33 -4.08 7.62 5.06
N LYS A 34 -3.41 7.57 6.20
CA LYS A 34 -2.40 8.55 6.62
C LYS A 34 -1.07 7.88 6.89
N ALA A 35 0.01 8.66 6.85
CA ALA A 35 1.31 8.17 7.30
C ALA A 35 1.23 7.74 8.78
N GLY A 36 1.75 6.56 9.10
CA GLY A 36 1.66 5.90 10.40
C GLY A 36 0.47 4.94 10.55
N ASP A 37 -0.48 4.93 9.61
CA ASP A 37 -1.57 3.95 9.66
C ASP A 37 -1.06 2.54 9.32
N LYS A 38 -1.53 1.54 10.07
CA LYS A 38 -1.31 0.14 9.73
C LYS A 38 -2.42 -0.32 8.81
N VAL A 39 -2.08 -0.97 7.71
CA VAL A 39 -3.05 -1.36 6.69
C VAL A 39 -2.86 -2.81 6.29
N PHE A 40 -3.98 -3.47 5.97
CA PHE A 40 -3.98 -4.72 5.23
C PHE A 40 -4.16 -4.43 3.75
N TYR A 41 -3.37 -5.06 2.89
CA TYR A 41 -3.45 -4.94 1.44
C TYR A 41 -3.45 -6.31 0.78
N ARG A 42 -3.92 -6.38 -0.48
CA ARG A 42 -3.98 -7.66 -1.21
C ARG A 42 -2.59 -8.28 -1.35
N GLN A 43 -2.53 -9.60 -1.21
CA GLN A 43 -1.35 -10.35 -1.58
C GLN A 43 -1.02 -10.05 -3.06
N TRP A 44 0.24 -9.75 -3.37
CA TRP A 44 0.69 -9.31 -4.70
C TRP A 44 0.23 -7.91 -5.17
N ALA A 45 -0.30 -7.07 -4.29
CA ALA A 45 -0.54 -5.67 -4.61
C ALA A 45 0.76 -4.84 -4.63
N GLY A 46 0.79 -3.87 -5.53
CA GLY A 46 1.85 -2.87 -5.59
C GLY A 46 3.12 -3.31 -6.30
N THR A 47 4.10 -2.41 -6.29
CA THR A 47 5.44 -2.58 -6.85
C THR A 47 6.43 -2.45 -5.71
N GLU A 48 7.26 -3.47 -5.54
CA GLU A 48 8.38 -3.45 -4.59
C GLU A 48 9.46 -2.50 -5.14
N ILE A 49 9.86 -1.53 -4.33
CA ILE A 49 10.96 -0.61 -4.63
C ILE A 49 11.95 -0.64 -3.47
N GLU A 50 13.24 -0.44 -3.78
CA GLU A 50 14.26 -0.20 -2.76
C GLU A 50 14.64 1.27 -2.78
N HIS A 51 14.54 1.93 -1.63
CA HIS A 51 14.92 3.32 -1.45
C HIS A 51 15.69 3.47 -0.13
N ASN A 52 16.85 4.11 -0.14
CA ASN A 52 17.69 4.31 1.05
C ASN A 52 17.96 3.03 1.87
N ASN A 53 18.25 1.90 1.19
CA ASN A 53 18.41 0.57 1.81
C ASN A 53 17.15 0.01 2.49
N GLU A 54 15.98 0.60 2.28
CA GLU A 54 14.70 0.10 2.78
C GLU A 54 13.86 -0.47 1.63
N LYS A 55 13.28 -1.65 1.86
CA LYS A 55 12.33 -2.27 0.94
C LYS A 55 10.94 -1.71 1.22
N LEU A 56 10.40 -1.01 0.24
CA LEU A 56 9.10 -0.37 0.29
C LEU A 56 8.18 -0.97 -0.76
N ILE A 57 6.88 -0.91 -0.52
CA ILE A 57 5.87 -1.35 -1.48
C ILE A 57 5.01 -0.15 -1.83
N VAL A 58 5.03 0.24 -3.11
CA VAL A 58 4.17 1.31 -3.62
C VAL A 58 2.94 0.66 -4.22
N MET A 59 1.76 0.99 -3.71
CA MET A 59 0.48 0.48 -4.20
C MET A 59 -0.56 1.59 -4.27
N LYS A 60 -1.66 1.32 -4.98
CA LYS A 60 -2.80 2.23 -5.01
C LYS A 60 -3.65 2.01 -3.76
N GLU A 61 -4.35 3.07 -3.33
CA GLU A 61 -5.31 2.96 -2.22
C GLU A 61 -6.37 1.89 -2.46
N SER A 62 -6.77 1.67 -3.72
CA SER A 62 -7.75 0.64 -4.10
C SER A 62 -7.31 -0.80 -3.77
N ASP A 63 -6.02 -1.03 -3.57
CA ASP A 63 -5.49 -2.34 -3.17
C ASP A 63 -5.46 -2.55 -1.65
N ILE A 64 -5.71 -1.48 -0.88
CA ILE A 64 -5.82 -1.52 0.57
C ILE A 64 -7.19 -2.07 0.94
N LEU A 65 -7.19 -3.15 1.71
CA LEU A 65 -8.40 -3.87 2.14
C LEU A 65 -8.98 -3.27 3.42
N ALA A 66 -8.13 -2.87 4.36
CA ALA A 66 -8.56 -2.31 5.65
C ALA A 66 -7.44 -1.50 6.31
N VAL A 67 -7.84 -0.54 7.16
CA VAL A 67 -6.94 0.17 8.09
C VAL A 67 -7.14 -0.41 9.49
N ILE A 68 -6.03 -0.79 10.13
CA ILE A 68 -5.95 -1.34 11.48
C ILE A 68 -5.71 -0.16 12.44
N LYS A 69 -6.59 0.02 13.42
CA LYS A 69 -6.44 1.00 14.51
C LYS A 69 -6.07 0.31 15.82
#